data_AF-A0A6M3KBH0-F1
#
_entry.id   AF-A0A6M3KBH0-F1
#
_cell.length_a   1.000
_cell.length_b   1.000
_cell.length_c   1.000
_cell.angle_alpha   90.00
_cell.angle_beta   90.00
_cell.angle_gamma   90.00
#
_symmetry.space_group_name_H-M   'P 1'
#
loop_
_entity.id
_entity.type
_entity.pdbx_description
1 polymer ?
#
loop_
_entity_poly.entity_id
_entity_poly.type
_entity_poly.pdbx_seq_one_letter_code
_entity_poly.pdbx_strand_id
1 'polypeptide(L)'
;MGSPMVNGLENVKRMNSRLYSNIISELKSEIEKQARKIVAQMNSIKPIPEIVIDWTWGDAPEGSFTLGKVAGKQYERIAVTIYATASSADYPGGFPALARWFEFGTANRFHKSGKYVGKITANPYFFPVSRANRKSAKAALSRAVTRAVKKTK
;
A
#
# COMPACT_ATOMS: atom_id res chain seq x y z
N MET A 1 -38.25 14.42 34.51
CA MET A 1 -38.47 14.37 33.04
C MET A 1 -37.30 15.09 32.38
N GLY A 2 -36.43 14.38 31.68
CA GLY A 2 -35.29 15.01 30.99
C GLY A 2 -35.74 15.81 29.77
N SER A 3 -35.20 17.03 29.61
CA SER A 3 -35.59 17.95 28.54
C SER A 3 -35.39 17.35 27.14
N PRO A 4 -36.33 17.54 26.19
CA PRO A 4 -36.28 16.94 24.85
C PRO A 4 -35.00 17.30 24.05
N MET A 5 -34.38 18.45 24.33
CA MET A 5 -33.10 18.84 23.72
C MET A 5 -31.92 17.94 24.14
N VAL A 6 -31.92 17.41 25.37
CA VAL A 6 -30.84 16.53 25.87
C VAL A 6 -30.91 15.17 25.17
N ASN A 7 -32.12 14.62 25.01
CA ASN A 7 -32.36 13.38 24.26
C ASN A 7 -32.00 13.51 22.76
N GLY A 8 -32.29 14.67 22.15
CA GLY A 8 -31.92 14.95 20.76
C GLY A 8 -30.40 14.95 20.53
N LEU A 9 -29.64 15.60 21.42
CA LEU A 9 -28.19 15.68 21.31
C LEU A 9 -27.52 14.30 21.49
N GLU A 10 -28.00 13.48 22.43
CA GLU A 10 -27.49 12.12 22.61
C GLU A 10 -27.74 11.22 21.39
N ASN A 11 -28.91 11.31 20.77
CA ASN A 11 -29.24 10.55 19.57
C ASN A 11 -28.32 10.91 18.41
N VAL A 12 -28.02 12.20 18.21
CA VAL A 12 -27.05 12.66 17.21
C VAL A 12 -25.65 12.13 17.49
N LYS A 13 -25.19 12.17 18.75
CA LYS A 13 -23.88 11.62 19.15
C LYS A 13 -23.78 10.13 18.85
N ARG A 14 -24.81 9.34 19.18
CA ARG A 14 -24.85 7.89 18.90
C ARG A 14 -24.84 7.61 17.40
N MET A 15 -25.63 8.35 16.62
CA MET A 15 -25.67 8.20 15.16
C MET A 15 -24.31 8.53 14.53
N ASN A 16 -23.68 9.64 14.92
CA ASN A 16 -22.36 10.02 14.43
C ASN A 16 -21.31 8.95 14.75
N SER A 17 -21.28 8.45 15.99
CA SER A 17 -20.34 7.38 16.38
C SER A 17 -20.49 6.12 15.52
N ARG A 18 -21.73 5.68 15.27
CA ARG A 18 -22.03 4.54 14.37
C ARG A 18 -21.61 4.80 12.93
N LEU A 19 -21.82 6.01 12.43
CA LEU A 19 -21.40 6.38 11.09
C LEU A 19 -19.88 6.30 10.94
N TYR A 20 -19.13 6.86 11.90
CA TYR A 20 -17.66 6.81 11.90
C TYR A 20 -17.14 5.37 11.95
N SER A 21 -17.67 4.53 12.84
CA SER A 21 -17.23 3.13 12.94
C SER A 21 -17.56 2.32 11.68
N ASN A 22 -18.72 2.56 11.06
CA ASN A 22 -19.09 1.96 9.78
C ASN A 22 -18.17 2.41 8.63
N ILE A 23 -17.83 3.70 8.57
CA ILE A 23 -16.91 4.23 7.55
C ILE A 23 -15.52 3.61 7.71
N ILE A 24 -14.98 3.56 8.93
CA ILE A 24 -13.64 3.03 9.18
C ILE A 24 -13.57 1.54 8.83
N SER A 25 -14.60 0.75 9.20
CA SER A 25 -14.63 -0.69 8.90
C SER A 25 -14.71 -0.97 7.40
N GLU A 26 -15.59 -0.27 6.67
CA GLU A 26 -15.71 -0.39 5.21
C GLU A 26 -14.45 0.08 4.49
N LEU A 27 -13.84 1.18 4.94
CA LEU A 27 -12.59 1.68 4.37
C LEU A 27 -11.46 0.68 4.59
N LYS A 28 -11.30 0.13 5.81
CA LYS A 28 -10.27 -0.89 6.08
C LYS A 28 -10.44 -2.08 5.17
N SER A 29 -11.65 -2.64 5.09
CA SER A 29 -11.95 -3.77 4.21
C SER A 29 -11.65 -3.48 2.74
N GLU A 30 -12.01 -2.30 2.24
CA GLU A 30 -11.74 -1.94 0.84
C GLU A 30 -10.25 -1.72 0.59
N ILE A 31 -9.54 -1.10 1.52
CA ILE A 31 -8.09 -0.89 1.42
C ILE A 31 -7.35 -2.25 1.34
N GLU A 32 -7.67 -3.20 2.22
CA GLU A 32 -7.05 -4.54 2.16
C GLU A 32 -7.32 -5.23 0.83
N LYS A 33 -8.56 -5.13 0.32
CA LYS A 33 -8.94 -5.70 -0.96
C LYS A 33 -8.13 -5.09 -2.11
N GLN A 34 -7.99 -3.77 -2.15
CA GLN A 34 -7.19 -3.09 -3.17
C GLN A 34 -5.70 -3.43 -3.02
N ALA A 35 -5.17 -3.51 -1.79
CA ALA A 35 -3.79 -3.90 -1.52
C ALA A 35 -3.48 -5.30 -2.04
N ARG A 36 -4.29 -6.30 -1.67
CA ARG A 36 -4.18 -7.69 -2.14
C ARG A 36 -4.22 -7.78 -3.66
N LYS A 37 -5.14 -7.04 -4.30
CA LYS A 37 -5.24 -7.00 -5.77
C LYS A 37 -3.96 -6.45 -6.41
N ILE A 38 -3.46 -5.32 -5.91
CA ILE A 38 -2.26 -4.66 -6.45
C ILE A 38 -1.04 -5.55 -6.25
N VAL A 39 -0.88 -6.11 -5.04
CA VAL A 39 0.22 -7.05 -4.70
C VAL A 39 0.17 -8.30 -5.59
N ALA A 40 -1.02 -8.89 -5.82
CA ALA A 40 -1.16 -10.04 -6.70
C ALA A 40 -0.75 -9.70 -8.14
N GLN A 41 -1.15 -8.53 -8.64
CA GLN A 41 -0.76 -8.08 -9.97
C GLN A 41 0.76 -7.84 -10.06
N MET A 42 1.37 -7.21 -9.07
CA MET A 42 2.82 -7.02 -9.02
C MET A 42 3.57 -8.37 -8.99
N ASN A 43 3.10 -9.32 -8.18
CA ASN A 43 3.69 -10.66 -8.10
C ASN A 43 3.53 -11.45 -9.41
N SER A 44 2.51 -11.19 -10.23
CA SER A 44 2.32 -11.88 -11.51
C SER A 44 3.31 -11.48 -12.60
N ILE A 45 3.93 -10.30 -12.47
CA ILE A 45 4.85 -9.74 -13.49
C ILE A 45 6.26 -9.52 -12.95
N LYS A 46 6.55 -9.95 -11.71
CA LYS A 46 7.86 -9.75 -11.12
C LYS A 46 8.93 -10.51 -11.93
N PRO A 47 10.12 -9.94 -12.12
CA PRO A 47 11.13 -10.52 -13.00
C PRO A 47 11.75 -11.80 -12.43
N ILE A 48 11.85 -11.91 -11.11
CA ILE A 48 12.50 -13.03 -10.41
C ILE A 48 11.71 -13.41 -9.14
N PRO A 49 11.73 -14.69 -8.73
CA PRO A 49 10.96 -15.16 -7.57
C PRO A 49 11.45 -14.58 -6.23
N GLU A 50 12.73 -14.24 -6.11
CA GLU A 50 13.38 -13.72 -4.89
C GLU A 50 12.85 -12.35 -4.47
N ILE A 51 12.22 -11.61 -5.40
CA ILE A 51 11.50 -10.38 -5.08
C ILE A 51 10.20 -10.78 -4.37
N VAL A 52 10.11 -10.43 -3.10
CA VAL A 52 8.92 -10.59 -2.26
C VAL A 52 8.19 -9.26 -2.24
N ILE A 53 6.93 -9.28 -2.66
CA ILE A 53 6.07 -8.10 -2.70
C ILE A 53 4.88 -8.38 -1.80
N ASP A 54 4.66 -7.50 -0.83
CA ASP A 54 3.55 -7.62 0.10
C ASP A 54 3.08 -6.24 0.59
N TRP A 55 2.14 -6.23 1.52
CA TRP A 55 1.59 -5.03 2.12
C TRP A 55 1.50 -5.15 3.64
N THR A 56 1.50 -4.01 4.31
CA THR A 56 1.33 -3.93 5.76
C THR A 56 0.49 -2.71 6.15
N TRP A 57 -0.15 -2.80 7.31
CA TRP A 57 -0.72 -1.64 7.97
C TRP A 57 0.40 -0.83 8.64
N GLY A 58 0.54 0.44 8.29
CA GLY A 58 1.61 1.28 8.81
C GLY A 58 2.88 1.23 7.95
N ASP A 59 4.05 1.22 8.59
CA ASP A 59 5.34 1.36 7.89
C ASP A 59 5.85 0.01 7.37
N ALA A 60 6.56 0.06 6.24
CA ALA A 60 7.20 -1.12 5.65
C ALA A 60 8.36 -1.63 6.53
N PRO A 61 8.67 -2.94 6.49
CA PRO A 61 9.81 -3.50 7.20
C PRO A 61 11.13 -2.91 6.69
N GLU A 62 12.15 -2.92 7.55
CA GLU A 62 13.49 -2.45 7.20
C GLU A 62 14.02 -3.19 5.97
N GLY A 63 14.81 -2.50 5.14
CA GLY A 63 15.34 -3.10 3.91
C GLY A 63 14.32 -3.29 2.79
N SER A 64 13.15 -2.62 2.87
CA SER A 64 12.12 -2.69 1.83
C SER A 64 12.06 -1.44 0.94
N PHE A 65 11.71 -1.66 -0.32
CA PHE A 65 11.41 -0.63 -1.29
C PHE A 65 9.91 -0.26 -1.25
N THR A 66 9.57 1.02 -1.12
CA THR A 66 8.17 1.49 -0.99
C THR A 66 7.81 2.61 -1.97
N LEU A 67 6.55 2.69 -2.40
CA LEU A 67 6.05 3.75 -3.28
C LEU A 67 5.60 4.99 -2.50
N GLY A 68 6.56 5.68 -1.90
CA GLY A 68 6.34 6.93 -1.17
C GLY A 68 5.73 6.72 0.22
N LYS A 69 6.09 7.62 1.13
CA LYS A 69 5.47 7.70 2.45
C LYS A 69 4.28 8.63 2.34
N VAL A 70 3.11 8.21 2.81
CA VAL A 70 2.07 9.17 3.17
C VAL A 70 2.69 10.08 4.25
N ALA A 71 2.48 11.40 4.19
CA ALA A 71 2.91 12.35 5.23
C ALA A 71 1.78 12.56 6.25
N GLY A 72 2.08 12.72 7.55
CA GLY A 72 1.09 12.94 8.63
C GLY A 72 1.27 12.03 9.86
N LYS A 73 0.68 12.42 11.00
CA LYS A 73 0.79 11.69 12.29
C LYS A 73 0.22 10.26 12.17
N GLN A 74 0.94 9.29 12.73
CA GLN A 74 0.63 7.85 12.65
C GLN A 74 -0.71 7.47 13.32
N TYR A 75 -1.13 8.22 14.34
CA TYR A 75 -2.30 7.94 15.17
C TYR A 75 -3.67 8.04 14.46
N GLU A 76 -3.78 8.70 13.30
CA GLU A 76 -5.04 8.85 12.55
C GLU A 76 -4.98 8.28 11.13
N ARG A 77 -3.88 7.61 10.77
CA ARG A 77 -3.64 7.17 9.39
C ARG A 77 -4.30 5.82 9.11
N ILE A 78 -5.37 5.82 8.31
CA ILE A 78 -5.90 4.62 7.67
C ILE A 78 -5.21 4.47 6.30
N ALA A 79 -4.02 3.87 6.29
CA ALA A 79 -3.28 3.58 5.06
C ALA A 79 -2.48 2.28 5.19
N VAL A 80 -2.30 1.63 4.05
CA VAL A 80 -1.40 0.49 3.90
C VAL A 80 -0.17 0.92 3.12
N THR A 81 0.95 0.28 3.44
CA THR A 81 2.19 0.41 2.67
C THR A 81 2.39 -0.87 1.89
N ILE A 82 2.42 -0.75 0.56
CA ILE A 82 2.86 -1.82 -0.33
C ILE A 82 4.37 -1.69 -0.50
N TYR A 83 5.08 -2.79 -0.33
CA TYR A 83 6.52 -2.83 -0.34
C TYR A 83 7.05 -4.00 -1.17
N ALA A 84 8.29 -3.87 -1.65
CA ALA A 84 9.04 -4.92 -2.30
C ALA A 84 10.38 -5.10 -1.60
N THR A 85 10.73 -6.32 -1.23
CA THR A 85 12.04 -6.69 -0.72
C THR A 85 12.61 -7.81 -1.58
N ALA A 86 13.92 -7.99 -1.56
CA ALA A 86 14.53 -9.18 -2.14
C ALA A 86 15.25 -9.92 -1.02
N SER A 87 14.86 -11.16 -0.73
CA SER A 87 15.58 -11.98 0.24
C SER A 87 16.36 -13.03 -0.54
N SER A 88 17.66 -13.14 -0.26
CA SER A 88 18.49 -14.25 -0.73
C SER A 88 19.19 -14.89 0.46
N ALA A 89 19.68 -16.13 0.27
CA ALA A 89 20.45 -16.83 1.30
C ALA A 89 21.67 -16.00 1.78
N ASP A 90 22.25 -15.19 0.89
CA ASP A 90 23.38 -14.31 1.20
C ASP A 90 22.98 -13.01 1.92
N TYR A 91 21.71 -12.60 1.85
CA TYR A 91 21.18 -11.37 2.44
C TYR A 91 19.84 -11.60 3.15
N PRO A 92 19.83 -12.32 4.30
CA PRO A 92 18.61 -12.65 5.03
C PRO A 92 17.85 -11.42 5.56
N GLY A 93 18.55 -10.29 5.79
CA GLY A 93 17.95 -9.00 6.19
C GLY A 93 17.26 -8.23 5.07
N GLY A 94 17.19 -8.79 3.86
CA GLY A 94 16.64 -8.13 2.68
C GLY A 94 17.67 -7.27 1.95
N PHE A 95 17.68 -7.36 0.63
CA PHE A 95 18.53 -6.62 -0.28
C PHE A 95 17.67 -5.69 -1.16
N PRO A 96 17.22 -4.53 -0.63
CA PRO A 96 16.32 -3.60 -1.34
C PRO A 96 16.88 -3.13 -2.68
N ALA A 97 18.21 -3.12 -2.81
CA ALA A 97 18.89 -2.75 -4.05
C ALA A 97 18.47 -3.64 -5.22
N LEU A 98 18.24 -4.95 -5.02
CA LEU A 98 17.85 -5.85 -6.10
C LEU A 98 16.45 -5.51 -6.63
N ALA A 99 15.48 -5.33 -5.72
CA ALA A 99 14.13 -4.93 -6.07
C ALA A 99 14.13 -3.61 -6.88
N ARG A 100 14.98 -2.66 -6.49
CA ARG A 100 15.14 -1.36 -7.18
C ARG A 100 15.87 -1.49 -8.53
N TRP A 101 16.91 -2.32 -8.62
CA TRP A 101 17.66 -2.52 -9.86
C TRP A 101 16.82 -3.16 -10.94
N PHE A 102 15.96 -4.11 -10.61
CA PHE A 102 15.02 -4.65 -11.58
C PHE A 102 13.96 -3.63 -11.98
N GLU A 103 13.48 -2.79 -11.05
CA GLU A 103 12.48 -1.78 -11.38
C GLU A 103 12.99 -0.70 -12.35
N PHE A 104 14.23 -0.24 -12.19
CA PHE A 104 14.76 0.90 -12.94
C PHE A 104 15.90 0.55 -13.90
N GLY A 105 16.46 -0.65 -13.79
CA GLY A 105 17.72 -1.01 -14.43
C GLY A 105 18.95 -0.43 -13.72
N THR A 106 20.12 -0.79 -14.20
CA THR A 106 21.41 -0.22 -13.77
C THR A 106 22.17 0.36 -14.96
N ALA A 107 23.10 1.27 -14.68
CA ALA A 107 24.10 1.68 -15.66
C ALA A 107 24.99 0.49 -16.08
N ASN A 108 25.72 0.67 -17.18
CA ASN A 108 26.79 -0.24 -17.58
C ASN A 108 27.82 -0.34 -16.47
N ARG A 109 28.15 -1.57 -16.06
CA ARG A 109 29.16 -1.83 -15.04
C ARG A 109 30.44 -2.27 -15.72
N PHE A 110 31.57 -1.81 -15.18
CA PHE A 110 32.90 -2.15 -15.65
C PHE A 110 33.74 -2.63 -14.47
N HIS A 111 34.57 -3.64 -14.71
CA HIS A 111 35.59 -4.06 -13.78
C HIS A 111 36.69 -2.97 -13.66
N LYS A 112 37.49 -3.00 -12.58
CA LYS A 112 38.61 -2.05 -12.39
C LYS A 112 39.59 -2.05 -13.57
N SER A 113 39.68 -3.17 -14.29
CA SER A 113 40.49 -3.33 -15.51
C SER A 113 39.85 -2.75 -16.78
N GLY A 114 38.70 -2.07 -16.69
CA GLY A 114 37.96 -1.53 -17.85
C GLY A 114 37.08 -2.54 -18.59
N LYS A 115 37.10 -3.82 -18.22
CA LYS A 115 36.28 -4.87 -18.85
C LYS A 115 34.80 -4.67 -18.53
N TYR A 116 33.92 -4.70 -19.54
CA TYR A 116 32.47 -4.66 -19.36
C TYR A 116 31.97 -5.91 -18.62
N VAL A 117 31.15 -5.71 -17.58
CA VAL A 117 30.58 -6.79 -16.74
C VAL A 117 29.06 -6.80 -16.73
N GLY A 118 28.44 -6.17 -17.74
CA GLY A 118 26.99 -6.21 -17.93
C GLY A 118 26.24 -5.05 -17.28
N LYS A 119 24.93 -5.03 -17.53
CA LYS A 119 23.94 -4.15 -16.92
C LYS A 119 22.69 -4.97 -16.57
N ILE A 120 21.91 -4.51 -15.61
CA ILE A 120 20.57 -5.01 -15.38
C ILE A 120 19.62 -4.19 -16.25
N THR A 121 18.92 -4.85 -17.16
CA THR A 121 17.86 -4.21 -17.96
C THR A 121 16.64 -3.99 -17.07
N ALA A 122 16.01 -2.82 -17.18
CA ALA A 122 14.80 -2.51 -16.44
C ALA A 122 13.66 -3.46 -16.84
N ASN A 123 13.03 -4.07 -15.84
CA ASN A 123 11.77 -4.80 -15.97
C ASN A 123 10.81 -4.28 -14.89
N PRO A 124 10.15 -3.12 -15.13
CA PRO A 124 9.34 -2.45 -14.13
C PRO A 124 8.09 -3.26 -13.78
N TYR A 125 7.94 -3.63 -12.51
CA TYR A 125 6.83 -4.44 -12.00
C TYR A 125 6.01 -3.68 -10.94
N PHE A 126 6.60 -2.67 -10.31
CA PHE A 126 6.05 -2.01 -9.14
C PHE A 126 5.38 -0.67 -9.49
N PHE A 127 6.10 0.28 -10.10
CA PHE A 127 5.54 1.59 -10.45
C PHE A 127 4.41 1.53 -11.49
N PRO A 128 4.53 0.76 -12.58
CA PRO A 128 3.45 0.70 -13.58
C PRO A 128 2.15 0.19 -12.98
N VAL A 129 2.20 -0.88 -12.18
CA VAL A 129 1.04 -1.49 -11.55
C VAL A 129 0.40 -0.56 -10.52
N SER A 130 1.22 0.08 -9.69
CA SER A 130 0.73 1.07 -8.72
C SER A 130 0.04 2.25 -9.40
N ARG A 131 0.66 2.80 -10.45
CA ARG A 131 0.09 3.91 -11.24
C ARG A 131 -1.22 3.52 -11.92
N ALA A 132 -1.27 2.33 -12.52
CA ALA A 132 -2.45 1.82 -13.20
C ALA A 132 -3.65 1.66 -12.25
N ASN A 133 -3.41 1.21 -11.02
CA ASN A 133 -4.46 0.99 -10.04
C ASN A 133 -4.84 2.24 -9.21
N ARG A 134 -4.04 3.31 -9.25
CA ARG A 134 -4.27 4.51 -8.42
C ARG A 134 -5.68 5.10 -8.57
N LYS A 135 -6.16 5.25 -9.80
CA LYS A 135 -7.49 5.84 -10.08
C LYS A 135 -8.62 4.92 -9.64
N SER A 136 -8.51 3.61 -9.93
CA SER A 136 -9.53 2.63 -9.54
C SER A 136 -9.60 2.43 -8.03
N ALA A 137 -8.45 2.39 -7.35
CA ALA A 137 -8.40 2.29 -5.89
C ALA A 137 -9.09 3.50 -5.24
N LYS A 138 -8.78 4.73 -5.69
CA LYS A 138 -9.46 5.94 -5.21
C LYS A 138 -10.98 5.85 -5.40
N ALA A 139 -11.44 5.44 -6.59
CA ALA A 139 -12.87 5.30 -6.85
C ALA A 139 -13.54 4.22 -5.98
N ALA A 140 -12.85 3.11 -5.72
CA ALA A 140 -13.34 2.06 -4.83
C ALA A 140 -13.52 2.55 -3.38
N LEU A 141 -12.55 3.31 -2.86
CA LEU A 141 -12.64 3.93 -1.54
C LEU A 141 -13.80 4.93 -1.44
N SER A 142 -13.98 5.78 -2.45
CA SER A 142 -15.14 6.69 -2.47
C SER A 142 -16.47 5.93 -2.42
N ARG A 143 -16.58 4.82 -3.15
CA ARG A 143 -17.77 3.94 -3.11
C ARG A 143 -17.94 3.28 -1.74
N ALA A 144 -16.86 2.87 -1.09
CA ALA A 144 -16.91 2.30 0.26
C ALA A 144 -17.49 3.29 1.28
N VAL A 145 -17.07 4.56 1.22
CA VAL A 145 -17.68 5.62 2.04
C VAL A 145 -19.16 5.75 1.76
N THR A 146 -19.57 5.79 0.48
CA THR A 146 -21.00 5.86 0.13
C THR A 146 -21.80 4.65 0.66
N ARG A 147 -21.24 3.44 0.62
CA ARG A 147 -21.87 2.24 1.19
C ARG A 147 -22.01 2.34 2.72
N ALA A 148 -20.97 2.80 3.41
CA ALA A 148 -20.99 2.99 4.86
C ALA A 148 -22.08 3.99 5.31
N VAL A 149 -22.22 5.10 4.59
CA VAL A 149 -23.27 6.11 4.85
C VAL A 149 -24.65 5.48 4.64
N LYS A 150 -24.86 4.73 3.56
CA LYS A 150 -26.14 4.05 3.29
C LYS A 150 -26.50 3.00 4.33
N LYS A 151 -25.51 2.28 4.87
CA LYS A 151 -25.71 1.25 5.92
C LYS A 151 -26.13 1.84 7.27
N THR A 152 -25.90 3.13 7.48
CA THR A 152 -26.20 3.82 8.75
C THR A 152 -27.57 4.51 8.73
N LYS A 153 -28.15 4.72 7.53
CA LYS A 153 -29.55 5.16 7.37
C LYS A 153 -30.49 4.00 7.65
#